data_AF-A0A6B3AKZ5-F1
#
_entry.id   AF-A0A6B3AKZ5-F1
#
_cell.length_a   1.000
_cell.length_b   1.000
_cell.length_c   1.000
_cell.angle_alpha   90.00
_cell.angle_beta   90.00
_cell.angle_gamma   90.00
#
_symmetry.space_group_name_H-M   'P 1'
#
loop_
_entity.id
_entity.type
_entity.pdbx_description
1 polymer ?
#
loop_
_entity_poly.entity_id
_entity_poly.type
_entity_poly.pdbx_seq_one_letter_code
_entity_poly.pdbx_strand_id
1 'polypeptide(L)'
;HLDLMCLRVAVRLAAENGLRGTAVRRLAARVAGQVHEAARRSLGPGQGGLERAEFEELFPWGPAPAHLGGGTGWASAVLAEGLLVPAGTGYRFAHEEFADWIQGVHLDLDEALRALVHTRRTADDGPERVPVPHHRAGPVVEALLRLERHGGTGPLASRLADLVHALDADPGSWWAARLLTSTLARVPDATPYTAVLGLLSHRFVAWRQQRRPVPAELGPAFWSALALQPDTRFALLRRLVHADGPPCETGPRFLDAAARLLTADPVGTIPQLVRWFDDDRPLPATPHATVATAAQALLHTHRDRAPDTLTEALADSTHRRAGQLLGVLAEEEPAAVCRAVHRWARDERSARRAAAVTYGLRVVPYVRDGADRALLRHAALVLLDRSDDPAPHGGALALLVRDPGSRDRHLARALEHFAAGDPQLPPDALTGALITHPGPVLAAFGTRLGRADAAATFQVLADATTPGLAGRVAALLRDAVR
;
A
#
# COMPACT_ATOMS: atom_id res chain seq x y z
N HIS A 1 25.21 18.97 -15.49
CA HIS A 1 24.44 19.59 -16.59
C HIS A 1 24.82 21.06 -16.79
N LEU A 2 24.71 21.92 -15.77
CA LEU A 2 25.14 23.33 -15.82
C LEU A 2 26.57 23.50 -16.38
N ASP A 3 27.54 22.77 -15.81
CA ASP A 3 28.95 22.88 -16.24
C ASP A 3 29.16 22.52 -17.71
N LEU A 4 28.41 21.53 -18.21
CA LEU A 4 28.45 21.11 -19.60
C LEU A 4 27.87 22.19 -20.52
N MET A 5 26.75 22.80 -20.13
CA MET A 5 26.13 23.91 -20.89
C MET A 5 27.05 25.14 -20.91
N CYS A 6 27.61 25.52 -19.77
CA CYS A 6 28.55 26.64 -19.68
C CYS A 6 29.83 26.37 -20.49
N LEU A 7 30.31 25.13 -20.52
CA LEU A 7 31.45 24.73 -21.34
C LEU A 7 31.13 24.82 -22.84
N ARG A 8 29.95 24.40 -23.28
CA ARG A 8 29.54 24.50 -24.70
C ARG A 8 29.45 25.95 -25.16
N VAL A 9 28.83 26.82 -24.35
CA VAL A 9 28.79 28.27 -24.62
C VAL A 9 30.20 28.84 -24.67
N ALA A 10 31.06 28.48 -23.71
CA ALA A 10 32.44 28.94 -23.69
C ALA A 10 33.28 28.43 -24.87
N VAL A 11 33.05 27.22 -25.37
CA VAL A 11 33.73 26.69 -26.56
C VAL A 11 33.34 27.49 -27.80
N ARG A 12 32.05 27.83 -27.95
CA ARG A 12 31.57 28.66 -29.06
C ARG A 12 32.17 30.07 -29.00
N LEU A 13 32.15 30.70 -27.84
CA LEU A 13 32.79 32.00 -27.63
C LEU A 13 34.30 31.95 -27.88
N ALA A 14 34.96 30.87 -27.45
CA ALA A 14 36.40 30.71 -27.67
C ALA A 14 36.75 30.54 -29.15
N ALA A 15 35.90 29.87 -29.94
CA ALA A 15 36.09 29.71 -31.38
C ALA A 15 36.01 31.06 -32.11
N GLU A 16 35.04 31.90 -31.76
CA GLU A 16 34.86 33.24 -32.35
C GLU A 16 35.96 34.23 -31.93
N ASN A 17 36.54 34.06 -30.74
CA ASN A 17 37.52 34.99 -30.16
C ASN A 17 38.98 34.43 -30.15
N GLY A 18 39.24 33.29 -30.79
CA GLY A 18 40.58 32.70 -30.92
C GLY A 18 41.21 32.17 -29.62
N LEU A 19 40.41 31.86 -28.59
CA LEU A 19 40.89 31.42 -27.28
C LEU A 19 41.10 29.89 -27.23
N ARG A 20 42.11 29.41 -26.50
CA ARG A 20 42.41 27.96 -26.38
C ARG A 20 42.79 27.53 -24.97
N GLY A 21 42.65 26.24 -24.68
CA GLY A 21 43.15 25.60 -23.46
C GLY A 21 42.50 26.12 -22.18
N THR A 22 43.31 26.51 -21.19
CA THR A 22 42.87 26.97 -19.87
C THR A 22 41.99 28.22 -19.92
N ALA A 23 42.11 29.04 -20.98
CA ALA A 23 41.25 30.21 -21.19
C ALA A 23 39.77 29.82 -21.39
N VAL A 24 39.50 28.67 -22.04
CA VAL A 24 38.13 28.17 -22.25
C VAL A 24 37.49 27.77 -20.92
N ARG A 25 38.26 27.14 -20.02
CA ARG A 25 37.77 26.78 -18.67
C ARG A 25 37.44 28.01 -17.83
N ARG A 26 38.28 29.06 -17.88
CA ARG A 26 38.02 30.34 -17.20
C ARG A 26 36.78 31.03 -17.78
N LEU A 27 36.60 30.97 -19.10
CA LEU A 27 35.43 31.52 -19.76
C LEU A 27 34.16 30.76 -19.36
N ALA A 28 34.20 29.42 -19.28
CA ALA A 28 33.10 28.61 -18.79
C ALA A 28 32.70 28.98 -17.35
N ALA A 29 33.66 29.24 -16.47
CA ALA A 29 33.38 29.71 -15.11
C ALA A 29 32.70 31.10 -15.09
N ARG A 30 33.07 32.01 -16.00
CA ARG A 30 32.42 33.32 -16.13
C ARG A 30 31.01 33.21 -16.70
N VAL A 31 30.81 32.36 -17.70
CA VAL A 31 29.47 32.03 -18.22
C VAL A 31 28.60 31.49 -17.09
N ALA A 32 29.11 30.55 -16.30
CA ALA A 32 28.38 30.04 -15.12
C ALA A 32 28.01 31.16 -14.14
N GLY A 33 28.94 32.09 -13.86
CA GLY A 33 28.68 33.27 -13.03
C GLY A 33 27.53 34.15 -13.57
N GLN A 34 27.52 34.44 -14.87
CA GLN A 34 26.45 35.22 -15.51
C GLN A 34 25.11 34.47 -15.51
N VAL A 35 25.15 33.14 -15.66
CA VAL A 35 23.96 32.29 -15.61
C VAL A 35 23.35 32.26 -14.20
N HIS A 36 24.17 32.26 -13.15
CA HIS A 36 23.69 32.42 -11.78
C HIS A 36 23.11 33.82 -11.52
N GLU A 37 23.67 34.87 -12.11
CA GLU A 37 23.11 36.23 -12.01
C GLU A 37 21.78 36.35 -12.76
N ALA A 38 21.70 35.78 -13.97
CA ALA A 38 20.45 35.64 -14.73
C ALA A 38 19.36 34.96 -13.90
N ALA A 39 19.70 33.86 -13.22
CA ALA A 39 18.77 33.17 -12.33
C ALA A 39 18.30 34.05 -11.16
N ARG A 40 19.18 34.83 -10.53
CA ARG A 40 18.80 35.77 -9.46
C ARG A 40 17.83 36.84 -9.95
N ARG A 41 18.12 37.47 -11.09
CA ARG A 41 17.26 38.53 -11.66
C ARG A 41 15.91 37.98 -12.13
N SER A 42 15.88 36.74 -12.62
CA SER A 42 14.64 36.05 -13.00
C SER A 42 13.68 35.78 -11.82
N LEU A 43 14.13 35.85 -10.57
CA LEU A 43 13.28 35.75 -9.37
C LEU A 43 12.58 37.08 -9.02
N GLY A 44 12.99 38.19 -9.65
CA GLY A 44 12.38 39.50 -9.53
C GLY A 44 10.94 39.54 -10.05
N PRO A 45 10.23 40.68 -9.97
CA PRO A 45 8.79 40.81 -10.30
C PRO A 45 8.41 40.46 -11.75
N GLY A 46 9.39 40.27 -12.65
CA GLY A 46 9.17 39.69 -13.98
C GLY A 46 8.61 38.27 -13.89
N GLN A 47 7.83 37.86 -14.89
CA GLN A 47 7.13 36.56 -14.96
C GLN A 47 8.09 35.36 -15.16
N GLY A 48 9.12 35.23 -14.32
CA GLY A 48 10.13 34.16 -14.41
C GLY A 48 11.12 34.32 -15.56
N GLY A 49 11.21 35.51 -16.15
CA GLY A 49 12.10 35.84 -17.27
C GLY A 49 12.87 37.12 -17.03
N LEU A 50 13.93 37.31 -17.81
CA LEU A 50 14.74 38.52 -17.87
C LEU A 50 14.13 39.50 -18.86
N GLU A 51 14.10 40.78 -18.49
CA GLU A 51 13.82 41.83 -19.46
C GLU A 51 14.94 41.90 -20.50
N ARG A 52 14.63 42.48 -21.67
CA ARG A 52 15.63 42.62 -22.73
C ARG A 52 16.87 43.38 -22.27
N ALA A 53 16.70 44.45 -21.49
CA ALA A 53 17.82 45.25 -20.97
C ALA A 53 18.69 44.42 -20.02
N GLU A 54 18.08 43.64 -19.12
CA GLU A 54 18.81 42.77 -18.20
C GLU A 54 19.56 41.65 -18.92
N PHE A 55 18.95 41.07 -19.96
CA PHE A 55 19.63 40.09 -20.81
C PHE A 55 20.86 40.69 -21.51
N GLU A 56 20.71 41.86 -22.12
CA GLU A 56 21.81 42.52 -22.85
C GLU A 56 22.94 42.96 -21.92
N GLU A 57 22.64 43.28 -20.66
CA GLU A 57 23.65 43.56 -19.63
C GLU A 57 24.47 42.31 -19.26
N LEU A 58 23.80 41.17 -19.07
CA LEU A 58 24.45 39.90 -18.69
C LEU A 58 25.13 39.20 -19.86
N PHE A 59 24.53 39.31 -21.06
CA PHE A 59 24.97 38.66 -22.29
C PHE A 59 24.98 39.69 -23.44
N PRO A 60 26.06 40.48 -23.59
CA PRO A 60 26.12 41.54 -24.59
C PRO A 60 26.03 41.02 -26.04
N TRP A 61 25.30 41.73 -26.88
CA TRP A 61 25.37 41.58 -28.35
C TRP A 61 26.69 42.13 -28.91
N GLY A 62 27.22 43.17 -28.28
CA GLY A 62 28.47 43.83 -28.64
C GLY A 62 29.69 43.28 -27.87
N PRO A 63 30.78 44.06 -27.79
CA PRO A 63 31.96 43.66 -27.04
C PRO A 63 31.63 43.53 -25.54
N ALA A 64 31.95 42.37 -24.97
CA ALA A 64 31.75 42.12 -23.57
C ALA A 64 32.73 42.93 -22.71
N PRO A 65 32.31 43.39 -21.52
CA PRO A 65 33.20 44.05 -20.57
C PRO A 65 34.44 43.23 -20.22
N ALA A 66 35.54 43.92 -19.86
CA ALA A 66 36.80 43.28 -19.50
C ALA A 66 36.67 42.26 -18.34
N HIS A 67 35.73 42.48 -17.41
CA HIS A 67 35.47 41.56 -16.30
C HIS A 67 34.91 40.19 -16.76
N LEU A 68 34.24 40.14 -17.92
CA LEU A 68 33.78 38.90 -18.56
C LEU A 68 34.88 38.23 -19.41
N GLY A 69 36.02 38.89 -19.58
CA GLY A 69 37.13 38.41 -20.42
C GLY A 69 37.15 39.00 -21.83
N GLY A 70 36.30 39.99 -22.13
CA GLY A 70 36.22 40.60 -23.45
C GLY A 70 35.58 39.71 -24.52
N GLY A 71 35.80 40.07 -25.78
CA GLY A 71 35.30 39.36 -26.95
C GLY A 71 33.86 39.73 -27.33
N THR A 72 33.39 39.21 -28.46
CA THR A 72 32.02 39.40 -28.96
C THR A 72 31.26 38.06 -28.99
N GLY A 73 29.93 38.11 -29.15
CA GLY A 73 29.11 36.91 -29.39
C GLY A 73 28.47 36.25 -28.17
N TRP A 74 28.41 36.93 -27.02
CA TRP A 74 27.82 36.38 -25.79
C TRP A 74 26.34 36.05 -25.94
N ALA A 75 25.54 37.00 -26.41
CA ALA A 75 24.13 36.77 -26.68
C ALA A 75 23.90 35.64 -27.68
N SER A 76 24.59 35.65 -28.82
CA SER A 76 24.45 34.64 -29.87
C SER A 76 24.85 33.25 -29.37
N ALA A 77 25.91 33.14 -28.57
CA ALA A 77 26.36 31.85 -28.05
C ALA A 77 25.35 31.24 -27.06
N VAL A 78 24.80 32.04 -26.15
CA VAL A 78 23.81 31.58 -25.16
C VAL A 78 22.49 31.16 -25.83
N LEU A 79 22.03 31.91 -26.84
CA LEU A 79 20.83 31.58 -27.61
C LEU A 79 21.04 30.35 -28.50
N ALA A 80 22.21 30.24 -29.16
CA ALA A 80 22.51 29.12 -30.04
C ALA A 80 22.71 27.79 -29.29
N GLU A 81 23.24 27.84 -28.08
CA GLU A 81 23.28 26.65 -27.21
C GLU A 81 21.94 26.38 -26.52
N GLY A 82 20.92 27.23 -26.70
CA GLY A 82 19.59 27.02 -26.15
C GLY A 82 19.54 27.13 -24.62
N LEU A 83 20.42 27.91 -24.02
CA LEU A 83 20.41 28.13 -22.57
C LEU A 83 19.30 29.12 -22.17
N LEU A 84 19.18 30.20 -22.94
CA LEU A 84 18.07 31.15 -22.88
C LEU A 84 17.37 31.17 -24.24
N VAL A 85 16.08 31.48 -24.24
CA VAL A 85 15.26 31.65 -25.44
C VAL A 85 14.44 32.94 -25.33
N PRO A 86 14.15 33.61 -26.47
CA PRO A 86 13.22 34.72 -26.47
C PRO A 86 11.84 34.30 -25.96
N ALA A 87 11.23 35.11 -25.10
CA ALA A 87 9.88 34.90 -24.60
C ALA A 87 9.18 36.25 -24.42
N GLY A 88 8.19 36.54 -25.28
CA GLY A 88 7.52 37.83 -25.31
C GLY A 88 8.51 38.96 -25.63
N THR A 89 8.59 39.96 -24.75
CA THR A 89 9.49 41.12 -24.85
C THR A 89 10.86 40.90 -24.23
N GLY A 90 11.12 39.72 -23.64
CA GLY A 90 12.34 39.41 -22.91
C GLY A 90 12.88 38.01 -23.23
N TYR A 91 13.60 37.43 -22.27
CA TYR A 91 14.24 36.12 -22.39
C TYR A 91 13.93 35.24 -21.18
N ARG A 92 13.88 33.93 -21.37
CA ARG A 92 13.73 32.96 -20.27
C ARG A 92 14.65 31.77 -20.49
N PHE A 93 14.90 31.01 -19.42
CA PHE A 93 15.55 29.72 -19.55
C PHE A 93 14.74 28.79 -20.45
N ALA A 94 15.43 28.11 -21.36
CA ALA A 94 14.79 27.25 -22.35
C ALA A 94 14.12 26.04 -21.68
N HIS A 95 14.79 25.47 -20.68
CA HIS A 95 14.34 24.30 -19.93
C HIS A 95 13.84 24.70 -18.55
N GLU A 96 12.55 24.45 -18.30
CA GLU A 96 11.86 24.81 -17.04
C GLU A 96 12.50 24.12 -15.83
N GLU A 97 12.74 22.81 -15.87
CA GLU A 97 13.37 22.09 -14.77
C GLU A 97 14.76 22.62 -14.41
N PHE A 98 15.54 23.05 -15.41
CA PHE A 98 16.84 23.67 -15.18
C PHE A 98 16.70 25.07 -14.58
N ALA A 99 15.73 25.85 -15.07
CA ALA A 99 15.40 27.17 -14.53
C ALA A 99 15.01 27.07 -13.05
N ASP A 100 14.09 26.16 -12.72
CA ASP A 100 13.63 25.89 -11.37
C ASP A 100 14.80 25.54 -10.45
N TRP A 101 15.66 24.63 -10.91
CA TRP A 101 16.82 24.18 -10.15
C TRP A 101 17.79 25.33 -9.85
N ILE A 102 18.16 26.13 -10.85
CA ILE A 102 19.14 27.20 -10.65
C ILE A 102 18.56 28.42 -9.94
N GLN A 103 17.27 28.71 -10.12
CA GLN A 103 16.57 29.77 -9.40
C GLN A 103 16.36 29.37 -7.94
N GLY A 104 15.98 28.12 -7.66
CA GLY A 104 15.84 27.58 -6.30
C GLY A 104 17.14 27.61 -5.48
N VAL A 105 18.31 27.63 -6.14
CA VAL A 105 19.60 27.84 -5.46
C VAL A 105 19.73 29.23 -4.84
N HIS A 106 19.13 30.25 -5.45
CA HIS A 106 19.23 31.65 -5.02
C HIS A 106 17.97 32.17 -4.34
N LEU A 107 16.91 31.37 -4.28
CA LEU A 107 15.66 31.74 -3.65
C LEU A 107 15.84 31.84 -2.13
N ASP A 108 15.45 32.98 -1.56
CA ASP A 108 15.21 33.08 -0.12
C ASP A 108 13.89 32.36 0.22
N LEU A 109 14.01 31.12 0.68
CA LEU A 109 12.86 30.27 0.98
C LEU A 109 12.00 30.84 2.11
N ASP A 110 12.62 31.49 3.11
CA ASP A 110 11.89 32.00 4.26
C ASP A 110 11.08 33.23 3.90
N GLU A 111 11.66 34.16 3.14
CA GLU A 111 10.92 35.29 2.59
C GLU A 111 9.86 34.86 1.60
N ALA A 112 10.17 33.89 0.72
CA ALA A 112 9.19 33.33 -0.20
C ALA A 112 7.99 32.77 0.57
N LEU A 113 8.19 31.81 1.48
CA LEU A 113 7.09 31.20 2.25
C LEU A 113 6.36 32.21 3.13
N ARG A 114 7.06 33.17 3.74
CA ARG A 114 6.44 34.25 4.53
C ARG A 114 5.51 35.10 3.66
N ALA A 115 5.95 35.51 2.48
CA ALA A 115 5.11 36.20 1.52
C ALA A 115 3.88 35.34 1.15
N LEU A 116 4.03 34.02 0.99
CA LEU A 116 2.90 33.13 0.62
C LEU A 116 1.89 32.93 1.75
N VAL A 117 2.36 32.78 2.98
CA VAL A 117 1.52 32.51 4.16
C VAL A 117 0.86 33.79 4.69
N HIS A 118 1.54 34.93 4.59
CA HIS A 118 1.07 36.21 5.16
C HIS A 118 0.48 37.19 4.15
N THR A 119 0.44 36.88 2.85
CA THR A 119 -0.41 37.62 1.89
C THR A 119 -1.87 37.24 2.14
N ARG A 120 -2.40 37.72 3.26
CA ARG A 120 -3.82 37.67 3.59
C ARG A 120 -4.53 38.57 2.59
N ARG A 121 -5.55 38.05 1.89
CA ARG A 121 -6.51 38.85 1.11
C ARG A 121 -7.04 39.99 1.99
N THR A 122 -6.43 41.17 1.91
CA THR A 122 -7.09 42.40 2.31
C THR A 122 -8.18 42.67 1.29
N ALA A 123 -9.40 42.96 1.75
CA ALA A 123 -10.56 43.20 0.88
C ALA A 123 -10.40 44.44 -0.05
N ASP A 124 -9.24 45.11 0.03
CA ASP A 124 -8.85 46.30 -0.71
C ASP A 124 -7.79 46.01 -1.79
N ASP A 125 -7.31 44.77 -1.93
CA ASP A 125 -6.45 44.38 -3.06
C ASP A 125 -7.33 44.12 -4.30
N GLY A 126 -7.11 44.93 -5.34
CA GLY A 126 -7.76 44.77 -6.66
C GLY A 126 -7.54 43.38 -7.29
N PRO A 127 -8.24 43.08 -8.40
CA PRO A 127 -8.44 41.72 -8.92
C PRO A 127 -7.20 40.95 -9.46
N GLU A 128 -5.96 41.41 -9.23
CA GLU A 128 -4.78 40.92 -10.00
C GLU A 128 -3.61 40.32 -9.20
N ARG A 129 -3.61 40.27 -7.86
CA ARG A 129 -2.51 39.61 -7.12
C ARG A 129 -2.80 38.14 -6.84
N VAL A 130 -2.40 37.26 -7.77
CA VAL A 130 -2.31 35.81 -7.52
C VAL A 130 -1.18 35.59 -6.48
N PRO A 131 -1.41 34.88 -5.35
CA PRO A 131 -0.46 34.79 -4.24
C PRO A 131 0.91 34.20 -4.63
N VAL A 132 0.92 33.32 -5.62
CA VAL A 132 2.11 32.79 -6.29
C VAL A 132 1.79 32.81 -7.79
N PRO A 133 2.62 33.37 -8.66
CA PRO A 133 2.50 33.06 -10.07
C PRO A 133 2.89 31.59 -10.32
N HIS A 134 2.14 30.81 -11.11
CA HIS A 134 2.40 29.38 -11.31
C HIS A 134 3.86 29.04 -11.66
N HIS A 135 4.55 29.93 -12.39
CA HIS A 135 5.96 29.81 -12.75
C HIS A 135 6.94 29.84 -11.55
N ARG A 136 6.52 30.28 -10.35
CA ARG A 136 7.35 30.32 -9.13
C ARG A 136 7.23 29.08 -8.26
N ALA A 137 6.33 28.15 -8.57
CA ALA A 137 6.18 26.93 -7.77
C ALA A 137 7.43 26.02 -7.89
N GLY A 138 7.99 25.91 -9.09
CA GLY A 138 9.17 25.09 -9.37
C GLY A 138 10.41 25.47 -8.57
N PRO A 139 10.86 26.75 -8.59
CA PRO A 139 12.01 27.19 -7.79
C PRO A 139 11.83 26.99 -6.28
N VAL A 140 10.60 27.16 -5.76
CA VAL A 140 10.30 26.92 -4.34
C VAL A 140 10.42 25.43 -3.99
N VAL A 141 9.94 24.53 -4.86
CA VAL A 141 10.12 23.08 -4.67
C VAL A 141 11.61 22.72 -4.66
N GLU A 142 12.41 23.30 -5.56
CA GLU A 142 13.86 23.05 -5.60
C GLU A 142 14.58 23.56 -4.35
N ALA A 143 14.17 24.72 -3.83
CA ALA A 143 14.67 25.25 -2.57
C ALA A 143 14.31 24.33 -1.38
N LEU A 144 13.10 23.78 -1.35
CA LEU A 144 12.68 22.79 -0.33
C LEU A 144 13.48 21.48 -0.41
N LEU A 145 13.69 20.93 -1.62
CA LEU A 145 14.52 19.74 -1.80
C LEU A 145 15.99 20.01 -1.44
N ARG A 146 16.47 21.22 -1.70
CA ARG A 146 17.81 21.64 -1.30
C ARG A 146 17.94 21.77 0.22
N LEU A 147 16.89 22.23 0.92
CA LEU A 147 16.85 22.31 2.37
C LEU A 147 17.09 20.93 3.00
N GLU A 148 16.47 19.87 2.47
CA GLU A 148 16.74 18.50 2.93
C GLU A 148 18.19 18.09 2.68
N ARG A 149 18.71 18.34 1.47
CA ARG A 149 20.08 17.96 1.08
C ARG A 149 21.16 18.60 1.97
N HIS A 150 20.92 19.80 2.50
CA HIS A 150 21.91 20.54 3.30
C HIS A 150 21.64 20.51 4.81
N GLY A 151 20.37 20.47 5.21
CA GLY A 151 19.93 20.59 6.61
C GLY A 151 19.27 19.32 7.17
N GLY A 152 19.13 18.26 6.37
CA GLY A 152 18.50 17.01 6.76
C GLY A 152 16.96 17.05 6.74
N THR A 153 16.34 15.97 7.20
CA THR A 153 14.89 15.77 7.08
C THR A 153 14.07 16.65 8.02
N GLY A 154 14.61 17.05 9.17
CA GLY A 154 13.91 17.83 10.20
C GLY A 154 13.44 19.22 9.72
N PRO A 155 14.34 20.07 9.19
CA PRO A 155 13.96 21.37 8.65
C PRO A 155 12.92 21.29 7.53
N LEU A 156 13.06 20.32 6.60
CA LEU A 156 12.06 20.11 5.56
C LEU A 156 10.71 19.67 6.16
N ALA A 157 10.71 18.74 7.13
CA ALA A 157 9.49 18.29 7.79
C ALA A 157 8.73 19.45 8.47
N SER A 158 9.45 20.38 9.11
CA SER A 158 8.86 21.59 9.68
C SER A 158 8.19 22.46 8.62
N ARG A 159 8.86 22.71 7.49
CA ARG A 159 8.29 23.51 6.39
C ARG A 159 7.09 22.84 5.73
N LEU A 160 7.14 21.52 5.56
CA LEU A 160 5.99 20.78 5.05
C LEU A 160 4.82 20.83 6.04
N ALA A 161 5.06 20.79 7.36
CA ALA A 161 4.00 20.97 8.35
C ALA A 161 3.37 22.37 8.28
N ASP A 162 4.17 23.42 8.13
CA ASP A 162 3.68 24.80 7.92
C ASP A 162 2.77 24.88 6.68
N LEU A 163 3.16 24.23 5.58
CA LEU A 163 2.35 24.16 4.37
C LEU A 163 1.04 23.39 4.57
N VAL A 164 1.04 22.31 5.36
CA VAL A 164 -0.20 21.59 5.72
C VAL A 164 -1.13 22.51 6.54
N HIS A 165 -0.59 23.31 7.45
CA HIS A 165 -1.38 24.29 8.20
C HIS A 165 -1.94 25.41 7.33
N ALA A 166 -1.14 25.92 6.39
CA ALA A 166 -1.61 26.90 5.41
C ALA A 166 -2.76 26.33 4.55
N LEU A 167 -2.64 25.08 4.10
CA LEU A 167 -3.67 24.40 3.34
C LEU A 167 -4.93 24.10 4.17
N ASP A 168 -4.81 23.85 5.48
CA ASP A 168 -5.98 23.66 6.36
C ASP A 168 -6.75 24.97 6.60
N ALA A 169 -6.04 26.08 6.69
CA ALA A 169 -6.63 27.42 6.76
C ALA A 169 -7.37 27.78 5.47
N ASP A 170 -6.80 27.45 4.31
CA ASP A 170 -7.43 27.65 2.99
C ASP A 170 -7.26 26.42 2.07
N PRO A 171 -8.22 25.47 2.06
CA PRO A 171 -8.17 24.28 1.21
C PRO A 171 -8.26 24.56 -0.29
N GLY A 172 -8.65 25.78 -0.68
CA GLY A 172 -8.61 26.24 -2.07
C GLY A 172 -7.23 26.72 -2.50
N SER A 173 -6.25 26.76 -1.60
CA SER A 173 -4.89 27.20 -1.88
C SER A 173 -4.15 26.21 -2.77
N TRP A 174 -4.22 26.45 -4.08
CA TRP A 174 -3.56 25.61 -5.09
C TRP A 174 -2.04 25.53 -4.86
N TRP A 175 -1.40 26.62 -4.41
CA TRP A 175 0.05 26.67 -4.27
C TRP A 175 0.52 25.80 -3.10
N ALA A 176 -0.20 25.80 -1.97
CA ALA A 176 0.17 24.99 -0.81
C ALA A 176 0.05 23.49 -1.17
N ALA A 177 -1.04 23.11 -1.84
CA ALA A 177 -1.23 21.75 -2.35
C ALA A 177 -0.15 21.35 -3.36
N ARG A 178 0.18 22.23 -4.32
CA ARG A 178 1.20 21.98 -5.34
C ARG A 178 2.60 21.85 -4.74
N LEU A 179 3.00 22.73 -3.83
CA LEU A 179 4.32 22.68 -3.18
C LEU A 179 4.47 21.40 -2.34
N LEU A 180 3.45 21.05 -1.56
CA LEU A 180 3.44 19.82 -0.75
C LEU A 180 3.58 18.58 -1.63
N THR A 181 2.69 18.43 -2.61
CA THR A 181 2.64 17.22 -3.45
C THR A 181 3.88 17.08 -4.32
N SER A 182 4.36 18.18 -4.91
CA SER A 182 5.54 18.16 -5.78
C SER A 182 6.82 17.89 -4.99
N THR A 183 6.94 18.41 -3.77
CA THR A 183 8.12 18.13 -2.93
C THR A 183 8.11 16.68 -2.46
N LEU A 184 7.00 16.21 -1.89
CA LEU A 184 6.87 14.84 -1.37
C LEU A 184 6.95 13.76 -2.46
N ALA A 185 6.56 14.06 -3.71
CA ALA A 185 6.71 13.13 -4.82
C ALA A 185 8.16 13.02 -5.33
N ARG A 186 9.02 14.01 -5.01
CA ARG A 186 10.39 14.11 -5.52
C ARG A 186 11.46 13.76 -4.49
N VAL A 187 11.10 13.65 -3.20
CA VAL A 187 12.02 13.10 -2.20
C VAL A 187 12.27 11.61 -2.47
N PRO A 188 13.52 11.13 -2.32
CA PRO A 188 13.85 9.74 -2.61
C PRO A 188 13.26 8.75 -1.58
N ASP A 189 13.04 9.20 -0.35
CA ASP A 189 12.37 8.45 0.71
C ASP A 189 11.42 9.38 1.47
N ALA A 190 10.13 9.04 1.46
CA ALA A 190 9.10 9.82 2.15
C ALA A 190 8.85 9.32 3.60
N THR A 191 9.48 8.21 4.02
CA THR A 191 9.32 7.62 5.35
C THR A 191 9.59 8.62 6.49
N PRO A 192 10.64 9.47 6.45
CA PRO A 192 10.89 10.48 7.49
C PRO A 192 9.74 11.49 7.67
N TYR A 193 8.88 11.66 6.66
CA TYR A 193 7.77 12.61 6.66
C TYR A 193 6.43 11.96 7.06
N THR A 194 6.44 10.74 7.59
CA THR A 194 5.21 10.01 7.99
C THR A 194 4.33 10.80 8.95
N ALA A 195 4.90 11.59 9.87
CA ALA A 195 4.13 12.45 10.76
C ALA A 195 3.36 13.55 10.00
N VAL A 196 4.01 14.20 9.04
CA VAL A 196 3.40 15.23 8.18
C VAL A 196 2.33 14.60 7.29
N LEU A 197 2.61 13.45 6.68
CA LEU A 197 1.64 12.67 5.91
C LEU A 197 0.44 12.25 6.76
N GLY A 198 0.68 11.87 8.02
CA GLY A 198 -0.36 11.58 9.01
C GLY A 198 -1.28 12.78 9.25
N LEU A 199 -0.70 13.96 9.50
CA LEU A 199 -1.45 15.21 9.65
C LEU A 199 -2.26 15.54 8.40
N LEU A 200 -1.64 15.48 7.23
CA LEU A 200 -2.27 15.77 5.94
C LEU A 200 -3.45 14.81 5.67
N SER A 201 -3.27 13.50 5.93
CA SER A 201 -4.34 12.51 5.77
C SER A 201 -5.53 12.79 6.68
N HIS A 202 -5.27 13.20 7.93
CA HIS A 202 -6.32 13.55 8.89
C HIS A 202 -7.10 14.79 8.44
N ARG A 203 -6.41 15.84 7.98
CA ARG A 203 -7.03 17.06 7.46
C ARG A 203 -7.83 16.80 6.20
N PHE A 204 -7.29 16.01 5.27
CA PHE A 204 -7.97 15.62 4.04
C PHE A 204 -9.31 14.92 4.32
N VAL A 205 -9.32 13.94 5.24
CA VAL A 205 -10.55 13.25 5.66
C VAL A 205 -11.54 14.24 6.29
N ALA A 206 -11.07 15.14 7.17
CA ALA A 206 -11.91 16.15 7.80
C ALA A 206 -12.55 17.10 6.77
N TRP A 207 -11.80 17.57 5.77
CA TRP A 207 -12.33 18.43 4.72
C TRP A 207 -13.43 17.74 3.91
N ARG A 208 -13.24 16.47 3.55
CA ARG A 208 -14.27 15.67 2.86
C ARG A 208 -15.53 15.51 3.70
N GLN A 209 -15.40 15.17 4.98
CA GLN A 209 -16.54 15.03 5.88
C GLN A 209 -17.30 16.34 6.09
N GLN A 210 -16.58 17.47 6.12
CA GLN A 210 -17.16 18.81 6.21
C GLN A 210 -17.68 19.34 4.86
N ARG A 211 -17.57 18.55 3.78
CA ARG A 211 -17.93 18.92 2.40
C ARG A 211 -17.22 20.21 1.93
N ARG A 212 -16.01 20.44 2.43
CA ARG A 212 -15.12 21.51 1.98
C ARG A 212 -14.49 21.13 0.63
N PRO A 213 -14.05 22.11 -0.18
CA PRO A 213 -13.26 21.82 -1.37
C PRO A 213 -11.97 21.11 -0.98
N VAL A 214 -11.55 20.16 -1.82
CA VAL A 214 -10.35 19.33 -1.59
C VAL A 214 -9.48 19.39 -2.83
N PRO A 215 -8.17 19.66 -2.68
CA PRO A 215 -7.24 19.69 -3.81
C PRO A 215 -7.21 18.34 -4.55
N ALA A 216 -7.30 18.39 -5.88
CA ALA A 216 -7.28 17.20 -6.73
C ALA A 216 -5.91 16.50 -6.71
N GLU A 217 -4.85 17.27 -6.48
CA GLU A 217 -3.46 16.83 -6.38
C GLU A 217 -3.25 15.83 -5.22
N LEU A 218 -4.11 15.88 -4.19
CA LEU A 218 -4.06 14.99 -3.03
C LEU A 218 -4.89 13.70 -3.22
N GLY A 219 -5.26 13.38 -4.46
CA GLY A 219 -6.02 12.17 -4.79
C GLY A 219 -5.23 10.86 -4.65
N PRO A 220 -5.87 9.71 -4.86
CA PRO A 220 -5.26 8.38 -4.64
C PRO A 220 -3.96 8.13 -5.42
N ALA A 221 -3.78 8.74 -6.59
CA ALA A 221 -2.56 8.61 -7.39
C ALA A 221 -1.34 9.17 -6.66
N PHE A 222 -1.46 10.31 -6.00
CA PHE A 222 -0.37 10.91 -5.21
C PHE A 222 0.07 9.99 -4.08
N TRP A 223 -0.86 9.55 -3.23
CA TRP A 223 -0.56 8.70 -2.08
C TRP A 223 0.02 7.34 -2.48
N SER A 224 -0.38 6.81 -3.63
CA SER A 224 0.15 5.54 -4.15
C SER A 224 1.57 5.69 -4.71
N ALA A 225 1.91 6.85 -5.28
CA ALA A 225 3.20 7.13 -5.90
C ALA A 225 4.31 7.50 -4.91
N LEU A 226 3.98 7.85 -3.66
CA LEU A 226 4.98 8.21 -2.64
C LEU A 226 5.96 7.06 -2.39
N ALA A 227 7.25 7.40 -2.29
CA ALA A 227 8.34 6.49 -1.93
C ALA A 227 8.28 6.12 -0.44
N LEU A 228 7.35 5.23 -0.08
CA LEU A 228 7.10 4.76 1.28
C LEU A 228 7.28 3.25 1.40
N GLN A 229 7.62 2.80 2.60
CA GLN A 229 7.52 1.39 2.96
C GLN A 229 6.05 0.92 2.88
N PRO A 230 5.79 -0.34 2.47
CA PRO A 230 4.43 -0.84 2.27
C PRO A 230 3.53 -0.71 3.50
N ASP A 231 4.05 -0.98 4.69
CA ASP A 231 3.31 -0.88 5.95
C ASP A 231 2.81 0.54 6.23
N THR A 232 3.67 1.54 6.02
CA THR A 232 3.35 2.95 6.22
C THR A 232 2.35 3.43 5.17
N ARG A 233 2.53 3.04 3.89
CA ARG A 233 1.58 3.35 2.81
C ARG A 233 0.19 2.80 3.12
N PHE A 234 0.08 1.54 3.51
CA PHE A 234 -1.21 0.93 3.84
C PHE A 234 -1.83 1.48 5.12
N ALA A 235 -1.03 1.91 6.11
CA ALA A 235 -1.54 2.61 7.28
C ALA A 235 -2.17 3.97 6.93
N LEU A 236 -1.59 4.70 5.97
CA LEU A 236 -2.15 5.96 5.45
C LEU A 236 -3.41 5.71 4.63
N LEU A 237 -3.39 4.74 3.71
CA LEU A 237 -4.57 4.37 2.91
C LEU A 237 -5.73 3.95 3.82
N ARG A 238 -5.47 3.20 4.90
CA ARG A 238 -6.49 2.81 5.90
C ARG A 238 -7.23 4.02 6.46
N ARG A 239 -6.53 5.14 6.69
CA ARG A 239 -7.14 6.40 7.16
C ARG A 239 -7.90 7.11 6.04
N LEU A 240 -7.30 7.16 4.84
CA LEU A 240 -7.84 7.88 3.70
C LEU A 240 -9.10 7.26 3.10
N VAL A 241 -9.35 5.95 3.29
CA VAL A 241 -10.61 5.32 2.85
C VAL A 241 -11.85 5.96 3.50
N HIS A 242 -11.73 6.62 4.65
CA HIS A 242 -12.84 7.41 5.22
C HIS A 242 -13.20 8.67 4.41
N ALA A 243 -12.35 9.05 3.45
CA ALA A 243 -12.58 10.15 2.52
C ALA A 243 -13.22 9.68 1.20
N ASP A 244 -13.40 8.37 1.00
CA ASP A 244 -14.03 7.82 -0.20
C ASP A 244 -15.51 8.20 -0.26
N GLY A 245 -15.95 8.57 -1.46
CA GLY A 245 -17.37 8.80 -1.77
C GLY A 245 -18.14 7.50 -1.99
N PRO A 246 -19.49 7.59 -2.14
CA PRO A 246 -20.34 6.46 -2.44
C PRO A 246 -19.86 5.64 -3.64
N PRO A 247 -20.04 4.30 -3.66
CA PRO A 247 -19.58 3.48 -4.78
C PRO A 247 -20.17 3.82 -6.14
N CYS A 248 -21.33 4.48 -6.17
CA CYS A 248 -22.00 4.94 -7.37
C CYS A 248 -21.51 6.30 -7.89
N GLU A 249 -20.73 7.05 -7.09
CA GLU A 249 -20.14 8.31 -7.54
C GLU A 249 -18.90 8.05 -8.40
N THR A 250 -18.86 8.68 -9.57
CA THR A 250 -17.70 8.63 -10.46
C THR A 250 -16.57 9.45 -9.87
N GLY A 251 -15.50 8.80 -9.42
CA GLY A 251 -14.31 9.47 -8.91
C GLY A 251 -13.23 8.49 -8.43
N PRO A 252 -11.97 8.93 -8.33
CA PRO A 252 -10.90 8.07 -7.84
C PRO A 252 -11.05 7.81 -6.34
N ARG A 253 -11.10 6.53 -5.94
CA ARG A 253 -11.19 6.11 -4.53
C ARG A 253 -9.86 5.55 -4.01
N PHE A 254 -9.61 5.73 -2.72
CA PHE A 254 -8.47 5.14 -2.01
C PHE A 254 -8.60 3.63 -1.91
N LEU A 255 -9.82 3.10 -1.78
CA LEU A 255 -10.04 1.65 -1.84
C LEU A 255 -9.62 1.05 -3.19
N ASP A 256 -9.89 1.75 -4.31
CA ASP A 256 -9.45 1.32 -5.65
C ASP A 256 -7.92 1.42 -5.81
N ALA A 257 -7.26 2.34 -5.11
CA ALA A 257 -5.80 2.39 -5.05
C ALA A 257 -5.22 1.19 -4.28
N ALA A 258 -5.83 0.81 -3.14
CA ALA A 258 -5.44 -0.40 -2.41
C ALA A 258 -5.62 -1.67 -3.27
N ALA A 259 -6.71 -1.77 -4.04
CA ALA A 259 -6.95 -2.88 -4.97
C ALA A 259 -5.90 -2.95 -6.09
N ARG A 260 -5.49 -1.79 -6.63
CA ARG A 260 -4.41 -1.70 -7.64
C ARG A 260 -3.06 -2.14 -7.08
N LEU A 261 -2.72 -1.73 -5.86
CA LEU A 261 -1.50 -2.16 -5.17
C LEU A 261 -1.52 -3.67 -4.88
N LEU A 262 -2.66 -4.22 -4.44
CA LEU A 262 -2.85 -5.66 -4.24
C LEU A 262 -2.69 -6.44 -5.54
N THR A 263 -3.13 -5.87 -6.67
CA THR A 263 -2.97 -6.49 -7.98
C THR A 263 -1.51 -6.48 -8.46
N ALA A 264 -0.77 -5.42 -8.15
CA ALA A 264 0.63 -5.26 -8.57
C ALA A 264 1.60 -6.09 -7.71
N ASP A 265 1.39 -6.14 -6.39
CA ASP A 265 2.18 -6.92 -5.44
C ASP A 265 1.27 -7.56 -4.39
N PRO A 266 0.68 -8.74 -4.70
CA PRO A 266 -0.19 -9.41 -3.75
C PRO A 266 0.57 -9.91 -2.52
N VAL A 267 1.83 -10.31 -2.68
CA VAL A 267 2.62 -10.92 -1.60
C VAL A 267 2.94 -9.88 -0.51
N GLY A 268 3.36 -8.67 -0.89
CA GLY A 268 3.62 -7.58 0.04
C GLY A 268 2.35 -6.93 0.62
N THR A 269 1.25 -6.93 -0.14
CA THR A 269 0.02 -6.22 0.23
C THR A 269 -0.90 -7.00 1.17
N ILE A 270 -1.05 -8.32 0.96
CA ILE A 270 -2.00 -9.16 1.72
C ILE A 270 -1.81 -9.01 3.24
N PRO A 271 -0.59 -9.13 3.81
CA PRO A 271 -0.40 -8.97 5.25
C PRO A 271 -0.81 -7.60 5.77
N GLN A 272 -0.64 -6.54 4.95
CA GLN A 272 -1.03 -5.18 5.34
C GLN A 272 -2.54 -4.99 5.37
N LEU A 273 -3.28 -5.62 4.43
CA LEU A 273 -4.74 -5.60 4.43
C LEU A 273 -5.33 -6.43 5.58
N VAL A 274 -4.69 -7.54 5.99
CA VAL A 274 -5.12 -8.29 7.18
C VAL A 274 -5.07 -7.41 8.44
N ARG A 275 -4.08 -6.50 8.57
CA ARG A 275 -4.01 -5.51 9.67
C ARG A 275 -5.12 -4.46 9.66
N TRP A 276 -5.91 -4.37 8.60
CA TRP A 276 -7.10 -3.52 8.57
C TRP A 276 -8.29 -4.15 9.27
N PHE A 277 -8.24 -5.45 9.59
CA PHE A 277 -9.33 -6.14 10.27
C PHE A 277 -9.64 -5.57 11.66
N ASP A 278 -8.65 -4.98 12.33
CA ASP A 278 -8.81 -4.33 13.64
C ASP A 278 -9.53 -2.96 13.56
N ASP A 279 -9.87 -2.49 12.36
CA ASP A 279 -10.50 -1.19 12.14
C ASP A 279 -12.00 -1.31 11.82
N ASP A 280 -12.82 -1.35 12.87
CA ASP A 280 -14.28 -1.42 12.75
C ASP A 280 -14.96 -0.05 12.61
N ARG A 281 -14.20 1.02 12.29
CA ARG A 281 -14.81 2.34 12.05
C ARG A 281 -15.65 2.30 10.76
N PRO A 282 -16.88 2.84 10.78
CA PRO A 282 -17.76 2.83 9.61
C PRO A 282 -17.22 3.73 8.49
N LEU A 283 -17.47 3.34 7.24
CA LEU A 283 -17.16 4.14 6.07
C LEU A 283 -18.28 5.18 5.87
N PRO A 284 -17.98 6.50 5.85
CA PRO A 284 -19.03 7.52 5.81
C PRO A 284 -19.99 7.38 4.62
N ALA A 285 -19.49 6.94 3.47
CA ALA A 285 -20.27 6.76 2.26
C ALA A 285 -21.08 5.44 2.21
N THR A 286 -20.73 4.46 3.05
CA THR A 286 -21.42 3.17 3.16
C THR A 286 -21.51 2.78 4.64
N PRO A 287 -22.44 3.36 5.42
CA PRO A 287 -22.44 3.24 6.88
C PRO A 287 -22.56 1.80 7.42
N HIS A 288 -23.04 0.86 6.59
CA HIS A 288 -23.12 -0.57 6.92
C HIS A 288 -21.78 -1.32 6.72
N ALA A 289 -20.80 -0.69 6.09
CA ALA A 289 -19.46 -1.21 5.87
C ALA A 289 -18.45 -0.50 6.78
N THR A 290 -17.51 -1.27 7.29
CA THR A 290 -16.32 -0.79 8.02
C THR A 290 -15.07 -0.95 7.16
N VAL A 291 -13.98 -0.31 7.56
CA VAL A 291 -12.65 -0.51 6.95
C VAL A 291 -12.28 -2.01 6.94
N ALA A 292 -12.54 -2.71 8.04
CA ALA A 292 -12.33 -4.15 8.14
C ALA A 292 -13.16 -4.96 7.13
N THR A 293 -14.45 -4.64 6.93
CA THR A 293 -15.27 -5.32 5.91
C THR A 293 -14.80 -5.03 4.49
N ALA A 294 -14.34 -3.81 4.21
CA ALA A 294 -13.80 -3.45 2.91
C ALA A 294 -12.50 -4.20 2.60
N ALA A 295 -11.60 -4.31 3.58
CA ALA A 295 -10.39 -5.13 3.45
C ALA A 295 -10.71 -6.61 3.22
N GLN A 296 -11.68 -7.16 3.96
CA GLN A 296 -12.11 -8.55 3.79
C GLN A 296 -12.70 -8.79 2.40
N ALA A 297 -13.51 -7.86 1.89
CA ALA A 297 -14.06 -7.92 0.54
C ALA A 297 -12.99 -7.83 -0.54
N LEU A 298 -11.97 -6.97 -0.37
CA LEU A 298 -10.82 -6.90 -1.29
C LEU A 298 -10.03 -8.21 -1.33
N LEU A 299 -9.70 -8.77 -0.15
CA LEU A 299 -8.97 -10.03 -0.06
C LEU A 299 -9.78 -11.21 -0.65
N HIS A 300 -11.09 -11.24 -0.44
CA HIS A 300 -11.97 -12.24 -1.05
C HIS A 300 -12.06 -12.10 -2.57
N THR A 301 -12.21 -10.87 -3.07
CA THR A 301 -12.31 -10.57 -4.52
C THR A 301 -11.02 -10.93 -5.26
N HIS A 302 -9.86 -10.77 -4.61
CA HIS A 302 -8.54 -11.02 -5.20
C HIS A 302 -7.87 -12.30 -4.67
N ARG A 303 -8.64 -13.24 -4.11
CA ARG A 303 -8.13 -14.45 -3.44
C ARG A 303 -7.20 -15.33 -4.30
N ASP A 304 -7.41 -15.33 -5.61
CA ASP A 304 -6.68 -16.17 -6.57
C ASP A 304 -5.28 -15.66 -6.89
N ARG A 305 -4.95 -14.41 -6.49
CA ARG A 305 -3.68 -13.76 -6.88
C ARG A 305 -2.46 -14.32 -6.16
N ALA A 306 -2.60 -14.65 -4.88
CA ALA A 306 -1.55 -15.27 -4.07
C ALA A 306 -2.20 -16.09 -2.94
N PRO A 307 -2.89 -17.20 -3.28
CA PRO A 307 -3.69 -17.96 -2.32
C PRO A 307 -2.85 -18.51 -1.17
N ASP A 308 -1.61 -18.91 -1.46
CA ASP A 308 -0.67 -19.37 -0.44
C ASP A 308 -0.33 -18.26 0.56
N THR A 309 0.08 -17.08 0.10
CA THR A 309 0.33 -15.93 0.99
C THR A 309 -0.92 -15.51 1.76
N LEU A 310 -2.09 -15.57 1.12
CA LEU A 310 -3.36 -15.27 1.76
C LEU A 310 -3.64 -16.22 2.92
N THR A 311 -3.55 -17.52 2.70
CA THR A 311 -3.77 -18.49 3.77
C THR A 311 -2.79 -18.32 4.92
N GLU A 312 -1.50 -18.07 4.63
CA GLU A 312 -0.48 -17.86 5.67
C GLU A 312 -0.76 -16.59 6.50
N ALA A 313 -1.06 -15.47 5.85
CA ALA A 313 -1.35 -14.20 6.54
C ALA A 313 -2.64 -14.26 7.37
N LEU A 314 -3.66 -14.97 6.90
CA LEU A 314 -4.90 -15.15 7.66
C LEU A 314 -4.70 -16.06 8.87
N ALA A 315 -3.88 -17.12 8.74
CA ALA A 315 -3.59 -18.03 9.85
C ALA A 315 -2.67 -17.43 10.92
N ASP A 316 -1.85 -16.43 10.58
CA ASP A 316 -1.10 -15.62 11.57
C ASP A 316 -1.98 -14.61 12.32
N SER A 317 -3.18 -14.32 11.81
CA SER A 317 -4.08 -13.36 12.44
C SER A 317 -5.00 -14.03 13.46
N THR A 318 -5.06 -13.46 14.66
CA THR A 318 -6.01 -13.88 15.71
C THR A 318 -7.41 -13.26 15.51
N HIS A 319 -7.60 -12.44 14.47
CA HIS A 319 -8.84 -11.71 14.26
C HIS A 319 -9.95 -12.63 13.72
N ARG A 320 -11.18 -12.50 14.25
CA ARG A 320 -12.33 -13.34 13.86
C ARG A 320 -12.58 -13.35 12.34
N ARG A 321 -12.41 -12.21 11.68
CA ARG A 321 -12.57 -12.07 10.21
C ARG A 321 -11.59 -12.91 9.41
N ALA A 322 -10.37 -13.10 9.91
CA ALA A 322 -9.41 -13.97 9.25
C ALA A 322 -9.90 -15.42 9.25
N GLY A 323 -10.44 -15.88 10.38
CA GLY A 323 -11.06 -17.19 10.48
C GLY A 323 -12.32 -17.36 9.62
N GLN A 324 -13.13 -16.31 9.48
CA GLN A 324 -14.27 -16.29 8.55
C GLN A 324 -13.81 -16.44 7.10
N LEU A 325 -12.81 -15.65 6.67
CA LEU A 325 -12.30 -15.69 5.31
C LEU A 325 -11.63 -17.02 4.99
N LEU A 326 -10.79 -17.57 5.88
CA LEU A 326 -10.26 -18.94 5.72
C LEU A 326 -11.38 -19.98 5.62
N GLY A 327 -12.48 -19.76 6.33
CA GLY A 327 -13.65 -20.60 6.25
C GLY A 327 -14.35 -20.59 4.89
N VAL A 328 -14.43 -19.41 4.26
CA VAL A 328 -14.95 -19.24 2.89
C VAL A 328 -13.98 -19.85 1.87
N LEU A 329 -12.67 -19.65 2.05
CA LEU A 329 -11.65 -20.24 1.18
C LEU A 329 -11.63 -21.77 1.24
N ALA A 330 -12.02 -22.38 2.36
CA ALA A 330 -12.14 -23.85 2.44
C ALA A 330 -13.27 -24.40 1.54
N GLU A 331 -14.29 -23.59 1.25
CA GLU A 331 -15.39 -23.95 0.36
C GLU A 331 -15.09 -23.58 -1.10
N GLU A 332 -14.61 -22.36 -1.33
CA GLU A 332 -14.41 -21.82 -2.68
C GLU A 332 -13.05 -22.24 -3.30
N GLU A 333 -12.00 -22.35 -2.50
CA GLU A 333 -10.61 -22.62 -2.93
C GLU A 333 -9.97 -23.83 -2.20
N PRO A 334 -10.59 -25.03 -2.25
CA PRO A 334 -10.19 -26.17 -1.42
C PRO A 334 -8.75 -26.62 -1.65
N ALA A 335 -8.24 -26.53 -2.89
CA ALA A 335 -6.86 -26.91 -3.22
C ALA A 335 -5.83 -26.00 -2.51
N ALA A 336 -6.10 -24.70 -2.38
CA ALA A 336 -5.24 -23.77 -1.67
C ALA A 336 -5.19 -24.10 -0.17
N VAL A 337 -6.35 -24.35 0.44
CA VAL A 337 -6.43 -24.72 1.86
C VAL A 337 -5.77 -26.08 2.12
N CYS A 338 -5.90 -27.06 1.23
CA CYS A 338 -5.20 -28.34 1.37
C CYS A 338 -3.68 -28.18 1.37
N ARG A 339 -3.12 -27.34 0.50
CA ARG A 339 -1.68 -27.01 0.50
C ARG A 339 -1.26 -26.29 1.78
N ALA A 340 -2.07 -25.35 2.26
CA ALA A 340 -1.81 -24.62 3.50
C ALA A 340 -1.81 -25.55 4.72
N VAL A 341 -2.84 -26.39 4.87
CA VAL A 341 -2.94 -27.42 5.93
C VAL A 341 -1.72 -28.34 5.91
N HIS A 342 -1.30 -28.77 4.72
CA HIS A 342 -0.12 -29.60 4.55
C HIS A 342 1.16 -28.91 5.04
N ARG A 343 1.35 -27.60 4.77
CA ARG A 343 2.48 -26.83 5.33
C ARG A 343 2.36 -26.70 6.85
N TRP A 344 1.19 -26.31 7.35
CA TRP A 344 0.97 -26.05 8.78
C TRP A 344 1.12 -27.30 9.66
N ALA A 345 0.81 -28.48 9.14
CA ALA A 345 1.03 -29.76 9.83
C ALA A 345 2.52 -30.01 10.14
N ARG A 346 3.43 -29.47 9.32
CA ARG A 346 4.89 -29.60 9.50
C ARG A 346 5.48 -28.51 10.39
N ASP A 347 4.79 -27.39 10.56
CA ASP A 347 5.26 -26.24 11.32
C ASP A 347 5.59 -26.62 12.79
N GLU A 348 6.57 -25.93 13.36
CA GLU A 348 7.03 -26.12 14.74
C GLU A 348 6.07 -25.50 15.77
N ARG A 349 5.28 -24.50 15.38
CA ARG A 349 4.32 -23.82 16.26
C ARG A 349 3.07 -24.67 16.44
N SER A 350 2.69 -24.94 17.68
CA SER A 350 1.46 -25.69 18.02
C SER A 350 0.20 -25.03 17.47
N ALA A 351 0.13 -23.70 17.47
CA ALA A 351 -0.99 -22.95 16.90
C ALA A 351 -1.20 -23.25 15.39
N ARG A 352 -0.12 -23.41 14.62
CA ARG A 352 -0.20 -23.76 13.20
C ARG A 352 -0.69 -25.19 13.01
N ARG A 353 -0.24 -26.14 13.82
CA ARG A 353 -0.75 -27.51 13.80
C ARG A 353 -2.23 -27.60 14.17
N ALA A 354 -2.67 -26.82 15.16
CA ALA A 354 -4.09 -26.71 15.50
C ALA A 354 -4.91 -26.15 14.32
N ALA A 355 -4.41 -25.10 13.66
CA ALA A 355 -5.04 -24.56 12.45
C ALA A 355 -5.11 -25.59 11.30
N ALA A 356 -4.06 -26.42 11.13
CA ALA A 356 -4.04 -27.51 10.16
C ALA A 356 -5.20 -28.48 10.37
N VAL A 357 -5.48 -28.87 11.62
CA VAL A 357 -6.62 -29.73 11.96
C VAL A 357 -7.94 -29.01 11.71
N THR A 358 -8.10 -27.79 12.23
CA THR A 358 -9.37 -27.04 12.12
C THR A 358 -9.77 -26.81 10.67
N TYR A 359 -8.86 -26.32 9.85
CA TYR A 359 -9.14 -26.04 8.44
C TYR A 359 -9.09 -27.29 7.56
N GLY A 360 -8.29 -28.30 7.95
CA GLY A 360 -8.33 -29.63 7.34
C GLY A 360 -9.72 -30.24 7.44
N LEU A 361 -10.33 -30.27 8.62
CA LEU A 361 -11.68 -30.80 8.81
C LEU A 361 -12.74 -29.99 8.07
N ARG A 362 -12.54 -28.67 7.94
CA ARG A 362 -13.47 -27.77 7.25
C ARG A 362 -13.43 -27.90 5.73
N VAL A 363 -12.26 -28.18 5.14
CA VAL A 363 -12.10 -28.31 3.68
C VAL A 363 -12.57 -29.67 3.15
N VAL A 364 -12.51 -30.74 3.95
CA VAL A 364 -12.84 -32.12 3.53
C VAL A 364 -14.14 -32.26 2.74
N PRO A 365 -15.29 -31.67 3.15
CA PRO A 365 -16.54 -31.82 2.39
C PRO A 365 -16.48 -31.30 0.95
N TYR A 366 -15.56 -30.37 0.68
CA TYR A 366 -15.40 -29.70 -0.61
C TYR A 366 -14.31 -30.33 -1.48
N VAL A 367 -13.49 -31.23 -0.93
CA VAL A 367 -12.41 -31.88 -1.67
C VAL A 367 -12.95 -32.92 -2.65
N ARG A 368 -12.74 -32.69 -3.95
CA ARG A 368 -13.13 -33.62 -5.03
C ARG A 368 -11.94 -34.32 -5.68
N ASP A 369 -10.75 -33.71 -5.68
CA ASP A 369 -9.55 -34.27 -6.30
C ASP A 369 -8.85 -35.30 -5.38
N GLY A 370 -8.30 -36.36 -5.97
CA GLY A 370 -7.43 -37.31 -5.28
C GLY A 370 -6.11 -36.70 -4.80
N ALA A 371 -5.57 -35.70 -5.50
CA ALA A 371 -4.34 -35.01 -5.08
C ALA A 371 -4.55 -34.25 -3.76
N ASP A 372 -5.64 -33.50 -3.66
CA ASP A 372 -6.03 -32.78 -2.44
C ASP A 372 -6.29 -33.74 -1.26
N ARG A 373 -6.98 -34.87 -1.51
CA ARG A 373 -7.14 -35.93 -0.48
C ARG A 373 -5.80 -36.48 -0.03
N ALA A 374 -4.85 -36.67 -0.95
CA ALA A 374 -3.52 -37.16 -0.61
C ALA A 374 -2.74 -36.15 0.25
N LEU A 375 -2.87 -34.84 -0.01
CA LEU A 375 -2.30 -33.79 0.83
C LEU A 375 -2.85 -33.83 2.26
N LEU A 376 -4.18 -33.92 2.42
CA LEU A 376 -4.81 -34.01 3.74
C LEU A 376 -4.41 -35.28 4.49
N ARG A 377 -4.39 -36.42 3.80
CA ARG A 377 -3.90 -37.69 4.35
C ARG A 377 -2.46 -37.56 4.83
N HIS A 378 -1.58 -36.99 4.02
CA HIS A 378 -0.18 -36.82 4.40
C HIS A 378 -0.02 -35.85 5.58
N ALA A 379 -0.78 -34.76 5.60
CA ALA A 379 -0.81 -33.82 6.72
C ALA A 379 -1.24 -34.50 8.03
N ALA A 380 -2.31 -35.29 7.99
CA ALA A 380 -2.80 -36.04 9.15
C ALA A 380 -1.77 -37.07 9.66
N LEU A 381 -1.08 -37.76 8.75
CA LEU A 381 -0.01 -38.70 9.13
C LEU A 381 1.17 -37.98 9.81
N VAL A 382 1.58 -36.82 9.30
CA VAL A 382 2.65 -36.00 9.92
C VAL A 382 2.27 -35.56 11.34
N LEU A 383 1.00 -35.19 11.55
CA LEU A 383 0.50 -34.82 12.88
C LEU A 383 0.49 -36.00 13.86
N LEU A 384 0.13 -37.21 13.39
CA LEU A 384 0.10 -38.41 14.22
C LEU A 384 1.48 -38.97 14.56
N ASP A 385 2.46 -38.78 13.69
CA ASP A 385 3.84 -39.25 13.91
C ASP A 385 4.55 -38.47 15.03
N ARG A 386 4.06 -37.26 15.35
CA ARG A 386 4.57 -36.45 16.44
C ARG A 386 3.99 -36.89 17.79
N SER A 387 4.78 -37.64 18.56
CA SER A 387 4.43 -38.11 19.91
C SER A 387 4.31 -36.99 20.94
N ASP A 388 5.13 -35.94 20.79
CA ASP A 388 5.31 -34.91 21.84
C ASP A 388 4.19 -33.84 21.83
N ASP A 389 3.30 -33.90 20.85
CA ASP A 389 2.13 -33.02 20.74
C ASP A 389 0.89 -33.86 20.40
N PRO A 390 0.19 -34.40 21.41
CA PRO A 390 -1.00 -35.23 21.20
C PRO A 390 -2.25 -34.41 20.87
N ALA A 391 -2.23 -33.09 21.06
CA ALA A 391 -3.39 -32.22 20.90
C ALA A 391 -4.06 -32.28 19.51
N PRO A 392 -3.35 -32.42 18.37
CA PRO A 392 -3.98 -32.56 17.06
C PRO A 392 -4.36 -34.00 16.66
N HIS A 393 -4.08 -35.02 17.50
CA HIS A 393 -4.22 -36.43 17.10
C HIS A 393 -5.68 -36.82 16.82
N GLY A 394 -6.63 -36.35 17.62
CA GLY A 394 -8.07 -36.61 17.42
C GLY A 394 -8.54 -36.12 16.06
N GLY A 395 -8.20 -34.89 15.70
CA GLY A 395 -8.57 -34.32 14.40
C GLY A 395 -7.81 -34.94 13.22
N ALA A 396 -6.57 -35.36 13.42
CA ALA A 396 -5.82 -36.11 12.40
C ALA A 396 -6.48 -37.49 12.12
N LEU A 397 -6.91 -38.20 13.16
CA LEU A 397 -7.68 -39.44 13.00
C LEU A 397 -9.03 -39.19 12.30
N ALA A 398 -9.72 -38.10 12.63
CA ALA A 398 -10.94 -37.69 11.96
C ALA A 398 -10.74 -37.45 10.44
N LEU A 399 -9.60 -36.88 10.03
CA LEU A 399 -9.24 -36.73 8.62
C LEU A 399 -9.01 -38.08 7.92
N LEU A 400 -8.27 -38.99 8.56
CA LEU A 400 -7.92 -40.29 7.98
C LEU A 400 -9.11 -41.23 7.86
N VAL A 401 -10.06 -41.22 8.80
CA VAL A 401 -11.26 -42.06 8.71
C VAL A 401 -12.23 -41.59 7.64
N ARG A 402 -12.25 -40.29 7.33
CA ARG A 402 -13.03 -39.75 6.20
C ARG A 402 -12.43 -40.19 4.85
N ASP A 403 -11.11 -40.32 4.75
CA ASP A 403 -10.43 -40.81 3.55
C ASP A 403 -10.62 -42.33 3.35
N PRO A 404 -11.31 -42.78 2.27
CA PRO A 404 -11.55 -44.21 2.04
C PRO A 404 -10.26 -45.03 1.94
N GLY A 405 -9.16 -44.45 1.45
CA GLY A 405 -7.90 -45.15 1.23
C GLY A 405 -7.08 -45.40 2.50
N SER A 406 -7.39 -44.74 3.62
CA SER A 406 -6.67 -44.89 4.88
C SER A 406 -7.57 -45.28 6.06
N ARG A 407 -8.89 -45.25 5.87
CA ARG A 407 -9.91 -45.57 6.89
C ARG A 407 -9.61 -46.84 7.68
N ASP A 408 -9.44 -47.97 7.00
CA ASP A 408 -9.36 -49.29 7.65
C ASP A 408 -8.20 -49.38 8.64
N ARG A 409 -7.07 -48.74 8.30
CA ARG A 409 -5.87 -48.72 9.14
C ARG A 409 -6.03 -47.91 10.42
N HIS A 410 -6.87 -46.86 10.39
CA HIS A 410 -6.96 -45.87 11.47
C HIS A 410 -8.29 -45.91 12.22
N LEU A 411 -9.28 -46.70 11.76
CA LEU A 411 -10.63 -46.74 12.31
C LEU A 411 -10.64 -47.13 13.79
N ALA A 412 -9.92 -48.18 14.20
CA ALA A 412 -9.92 -48.65 15.59
C ALA A 412 -9.48 -47.53 16.57
N ARG A 413 -8.33 -46.90 16.30
CA ARG A 413 -7.81 -45.79 17.11
C ARG A 413 -8.74 -44.57 17.10
N ALA A 414 -9.39 -44.28 15.98
CA ALA A 414 -10.37 -43.21 15.88
C ALA A 414 -11.62 -43.47 16.74
N LEU A 415 -12.12 -44.71 16.77
CA LEU A 415 -13.28 -45.09 17.58
C LEU A 415 -13.00 -45.01 19.09
N GLU A 416 -11.78 -45.33 19.51
CA GLU A 416 -11.33 -45.15 20.90
C GLU A 416 -11.37 -43.67 21.33
N HIS A 417 -10.76 -42.79 20.52
CA HIS A 417 -10.82 -41.34 20.74
C HIS A 417 -12.26 -40.80 20.71
N PHE A 418 -13.07 -41.29 19.77
CA PHE A 418 -14.48 -40.92 19.66
C PHE A 418 -15.27 -41.26 20.93
N ALA A 419 -15.14 -42.51 21.41
CA ALA A 419 -15.82 -43.02 22.58
C ALA A 419 -15.35 -42.34 23.88
N ALA A 420 -14.08 -41.92 23.93
CA ALA A 420 -13.52 -41.11 25.02
C ALA A 420 -14.08 -39.67 25.08
N GLY A 421 -14.77 -39.22 24.02
CA GLY A 421 -15.37 -37.88 23.95
C GLY A 421 -14.45 -36.81 23.39
N ASP A 422 -13.47 -37.19 22.55
CA ASP A 422 -12.58 -36.22 21.90
C ASP A 422 -13.39 -35.19 21.09
N PRO A 423 -13.23 -33.88 21.35
CA PRO A 423 -13.98 -32.83 20.64
C PRO A 423 -13.50 -32.62 19.20
N GLN A 424 -12.27 -33.03 18.85
CA GLN A 424 -11.75 -32.91 17.49
C GLN A 424 -12.23 -34.04 16.56
N LEU A 425 -12.93 -35.03 17.11
CA LEU A 425 -13.48 -36.15 16.38
C LEU A 425 -15.03 -36.10 16.46
N PRO A 426 -15.66 -35.22 15.66
CA PRO A 426 -17.11 -35.07 15.68
C PRO A 426 -17.81 -36.29 15.08
N PRO A 427 -19.06 -36.59 15.47
CA PRO A 427 -19.86 -37.69 14.94
C PRO A 427 -19.90 -37.77 13.41
N ASP A 428 -19.93 -36.60 12.74
CA ASP A 428 -19.96 -36.49 11.28
C ASP A 428 -18.76 -37.14 10.60
N ALA A 429 -17.63 -37.27 11.32
CA ALA A 429 -16.41 -37.88 10.77
C ALA A 429 -16.55 -39.39 10.53
N LEU A 430 -17.48 -40.04 11.22
CA LEU A 430 -17.68 -41.49 11.15
C LEU A 430 -18.81 -41.90 10.20
N THR A 431 -19.53 -40.95 9.61
CA THR A 431 -20.67 -41.23 8.71
C THR A 431 -20.28 -42.08 7.50
N GLY A 432 -19.16 -41.78 6.86
CA GLY A 432 -18.62 -42.62 5.78
C GLY A 432 -18.14 -44.00 6.25
N ALA A 433 -17.66 -44.09 7.50
CA ALA A 433 -17.27 -45.35 8.11
C ALA A 433 -18.49 -46.21 8.51
N LEU A 434 -19.62 -45.59 8.87
CA LEU A 434 -20.86 -46.30 9.21
C LEU A 434 -21.37 -47.18 8.06
N ILE A 435 -21.16 -46.76 6.81
CA ILE A 435 -21.53 -47.53 5.61
C ILE A 435 -20.67 -48.79 5.46
N THR A 436 -19.38 -48.70 5.78
CA THR A 436 -18.40 -49.77 5.52
C THR A 436 -18.18 -50.68 6.74
N HIS A 437 -18.30 -50.13 7.95
CA HIS A 437 -18.00 -50.77 9.22
C HIS A 437 -19.09 -50.50 10.27
N PRO A 438 -20.36 -50.87 10.00
CA PRO A 438 -21.49 -50.46 10.84
C PRO A 438 -21.41 -50.96 12.29
N GLY A 439 -20.90 -52.18 12.52
CA GLY A 439 -20.81 -52.76 13.87
C GLY A 439 -19.92 -51.97 14.83
N PRO A 440 -18.61 -51.83 14.53
CA PRO A 440 -17.67 -51.08 15.36
C PRO A 440 -18.08 -49.61 15.56
N VAL A 441 -18.59 -48.97 14.51
CA VAL A 441 -19.02 -47.56 14.58
C VAL A 441 -20.22 -47.42 15.52
N LEU A 442 -21.27 -48.24 15.35
CA LEU A 442 -22.45 -48.18 16.23
C LEU A 442 -22.07 -48.41 17.70
N ALA A 443 -21.19 -49.36 18.02
CA ALA A 443 -20.73 -49.59 19.39
C ALA A 443 -20.06 -48.34 20.02
N ALA A 444 -19.24 -47.63 19.26
CA ALA A 444 -18.61 -46.40 19.72
C ALA A 444 -19.62 -45.25 19.90
N PHE A 445 -20.62 -45.13 19.02
CA PHE A 445 -21.75 -44.22 19.19
C PHE A 445 -22.55 -44.50 20.46
N GLY A 446 -22.82 -45.77 20.77
CA GLY A 446 -23.47 -46.15 22.02
C GLY A 446 -22.68 -45.69 23.25
N THR A 447 -21.35 -45.85 23.22
CA THR A 447 -20.48 -45.42 24.32
C THR A 447 -20.44 -43.89 24.48
N ARG A 448 -20.44 -43.13 23.37
CA ARG A 448 -20.45 -41.66 23.40
C ARG A 448 -21.80 -41.08 23.83
N LEU A 449 -22.92 -41.69 23.41
CA LEU A 449 -24.26 -41.29 23.81
C LEU A 449 -24.53 -41.45 25.31
N GLY A 450 -23.84 -42.38 25.98
CA GLY A 450 -23.85 -42.51 27.45
C GLY A 450 -23.11 -41.39 28.20
N ARG A 451 -22.56 -40.38 27.50
CA ARG A 451 -21.87 -39.22 28.09
C ARG A 451 -22.70 -37.94 27.90
N ALA A 452 -22.27 -36.83 28.52
CA ALA A 452 -22.99 -35.55 28.55
C ALA A 452 -23.25 -34.86 27.19
N ASP A 453 -22.74 -35.39 26.06
CA ASP A 453 -22.81 -34.81 24.69
C ASP A 453 -23.79 -35.58 23.76
N ALA A 454 -24.90 -36.04 24.33
CA ALA A 454 -25.79 -37.00 23.67
C ALA A 454 -26.63 -36.40 22.52
N ALA A 455 -27.07 -35.14 22.63
CA ALA A 455 -28.03 -34.55 21.70
C ALA A 455 -27.45 -34.30 20.28
N ALA A 456 -26.24 -33.75 20.19
CA ALA A 456 -25.58 -33.52 18.89
C ALA A 456 -25.18 -34.85 18.23
N THR A 457 -24.68 -35.80 19.02
CA THR A 457 -24.33 -37.15 18.57
C THR A 457 -25.54 -37.91 18.05
N PHE A 458 -26.70 -37.74 18.69
CA PHE A 458 -27.97 -38.32 18.25
C PHE A 458 -28.40 -37.80 16.89
N GLN A 459 -28.39 -36.49 16.70
CA GLN A 459 -28.92 -35.88 15.48
C GLN A 459 -28.12 -36.29 14.25
N VAL A 460 -26.79 -36.29 14.36
CA VAL A 460 -25.90 -36.78 13.29
C VAL A 460 -26.12 -38.25 12.98
N LEU A 461 -26.29 -39.10 14.00
CA LEU A 461 -26.54 -40.53 13.78
C LEU A 461 -27.88 -40.74 13.06
N ALA A 462 -28.91 -39.99 13.43
CA ALA A 462 -30.21 -40.03 12.76
C ALA A 462 -30.11 -39.62 11.28
N ASP A 463 -29.41 -38.51 10.99
CA ASP A 463 -29.24 -38.00 9.63
C ASP A 463 -28.41 -38.94 8.74
N ALA A 464 -27.43 -39.65 9.32
CA ALA A 464 -26.59 -40.60 8.61
C ALA A 464 -27.22 -42.01 8.45
N THR A 465 -28.38 -42.26 9.07
CA THR A 465 -29.01 -43.58 9.08
C THR A 465 -29.62 -43.89 7.72
N THR A 466 -29.07 -44.91 7.05
CA THR A 466 -29.68 -45.46 5.84
C THR A 466 -30.80 -46.45 6.18
N PRO A 467 -31.77 -46.70 5.29
CA PRO A 467 -32.88 -47.63 5.55
C PRO A 467 -32.44 -49.02 6.03
N GLY A 468 -31.30 -49.52 5.54
CA GLY A 468 -30.73 -50.81 5.95
C GLY A 468 -30.12 -50.83 7.36
N LEU A 469 -29.83 -49.66 7.94
CA LEU A 469 -29.26 -49.52 9.30
C LEU A 469 -30.30 -49.09 10.34
N ALA A 470 -31.50 -48.68 9.91
CA ALA A 470 -32.55 -48.13 10.76
C ALA A 470 -32.89 -49.03 11.97
N GLY A 471 -33.01 -50.35 11.76
CA GLY A 471 -33.31 -51.28 12.85
C GLY A 471 -32.19 -51.39 13.90
N ARG A 472 -30.92 -51.34 13.48
CA ARG A 472 -29.75 -51.40 14.39
C ARG A 472 -29.56 -50.10 15.15
N VAL A 473 -29.75 -48.96 14.48
CA VAL A 473 -29.72 -47.63 15.12
C VAL A 473 -30.87 -47.50 16.12
N ALA A 474 -32.09 -47.91 15.77
CA ALA A 474 -33.23 -47.87 16.68
C ALA A 474 -33.06 -48.78 17.91
N ALA A 475 -32.35 -49.91 17.79
CA ALA A 475 -31.99 -50.73 18.95
C ALA A 475 -31.00 -50.00 19.86
N LEU A 476 -29.92 -49.45 19.29
CA LEU A 476 -28.91 -48.70 20.02
C LEU A 476 -29.48 -47.47 20.77
N LEU A 477 -30.38 -46.74 20.12
CA LEU A 477 -31.06 -45.59 20.72
C LEU A 477 -31.96 -45.98 21.89
N ARG A 478 -32.64 -47.13 21.82
CA ARG A 478 -33.46 -47.64 22.93
C ARG A 478 -32.60 -48.03 24.14
N ASP A 479 -31.41 -48.57 23.89
CA ASP A 479 -30.49 -48.98 24.95
C ASP A 479 -29.77 -47.79 25.60
N ALA A 480 -29.55 -46.69 24.86
CA ALA A 480 -28.90 -45.48 25.38
C ALA A 480 -29.84 -44.55 26.20
N VAL A 481 -31.17 -44.71 26.08
CA VAL A 481 -32.19 -43.92 26.80
C VAL A 481 -32.68 -44.63 28.09
N ARG A 482 -32.30 -45.90 28.28
CA ARG A 482 -32.49 -46.63 29.55
C ARG A 482 -31.41 -46.27 30.55
#